data_AF-A0A9E5ZH23-F1
#
_entry.id   AF-A0A9E5ZH23-F1
#
_cell.length_a   1.000
_cell.length_b   1.000
_cell.length_c   1.000
_cell.angle_alpha   90.00
_cell.angle_beta   90.00
_cell.angle_gamma   90.00
#
_symmetry.space_group_name_H-M   'P 1'
#
loop_
_entity.id
_entity.type
_entity.pdbx_description
1 polymer ?
#
loop_
_entity_poly.entity_id
_entity_poly.type
_entity_poly.pdbx_seq_one_letter_code
_entity_poly.pdbx_strand_id
1 'polypeptide(L)'
;MKKTILIICLIFFYNSSAQDVSCDDYIDFIKTKGYYSTSLNSYTLDSSWLYKVTKYTYEYNNYVIVEIKENEYSYTTRKYIYCGISSTHWSSFQYGGYGDSESYGKRFLKYIDPYKCNCY
;
A
#
# COMPACT_ATOMS: atom_id res chain seq x y z
N MET A 1 29.92 11.87 54.53
CA MET A 1 29.80 12.95 53.53
C MET A 1 29.92 12.35 52.14
N LYS A 2 28.99 12.73 51.27
CA LYS A 2 28.98 12.69 49.79
C LYS A 2 29.13 11.33 49.08
N LYS A 3 27.99 10.95 48.49
CA LYS A 3 27.68 9.80 47.64
C LYS A 3 28.46 9.87 46.32
N THR A 4 29.10 8.78 45.94
CA THR A 4 29.56 8.50 44.58
C THR A 4 28.61 7.48 43.96
N ILE A 5 27.70 7.94 43.09
CA ILE A 5 26.97 7.06 42.16
C ILE A 5 27.15 7.67 40.78
N LEU A 6 28.04 7.05 40.01
CA LEU A 6 28.39 7.43 38.65
C LEU A 6 27.41 6.68 37.73
N ILE A 7 26.37 7.39 37.28
CA ILE A 7 25.35 6.86 36.35
C ILE A 7 25.95 6.96 34.94
N ILE A 8 26.40 5.82 34.42
CA ILE A 8 26.83 5.69 33.02
C ILE A 8 25.56 5.53 32.17
N CYS A 9 25.17 6.61 31.50
CA CYS A 9 24.13 6.63 30.47
C CYS A 9 24.62 5.87 29.23
N LEU A 10 24.25 4.59 29.13
CA LEU A 10 24.30 3.82 27.89
C LEU A 10 23.17 4.28 26.95
N ILE A 11 23.41 5.36 26.22
CA ILE A 11 22.58 5.74 25.07
C ILE A 11 23.21 5.09 23.85
N PHE A 12 22.90 3.81 23.64
CA PHE A 12 23.11 3.19 22.33
C PHE A 12 22.07 3.77 21.38
N PHE A 13 22.49 4.76 20.60
CA PHE A 13 21.75 5.20 19.42
C PHE A 13 21.80 4.05 18.41
N TYR A 14 20.74 3.25 18.36
CA TYR A 14 20.52 2.32 17.27
C TYR A 14 20.29 3.15 16.00
N ASN A 15 21.33 3.27 15.18
CA ASN A 15 21.18 3.69 13.80
C ASN A 15 20.50 2.53 13.06
N SER A 16 19.17 2.46 13.14
CA SER A 16 18.38 1.58 12.30
C SER A 16 18.47 2.09 10.87
N SER A 17 19.49 1.65 10.13
CA SER A 17 19.50 1.78 8.68
C SER A 17 18.38 0.88 8.16
N ALA A 18 17.21 1.46 7.91
CA ALA A 18 16.19 0.80 7.13
C ALA A 18 16.82 0.47 5.78
N GLN A 19 17.00 -0.82 5.48
CA GLN A 19 17.45 -1.23 4.16
C GLN A 19 16.34 -0.85 3.19
N ASP A 20 16.68 -0.08 2.16
CA ASP A 20 15.74 0.22 1.08
C ASP A 20 15.37 -1.12 0.40
N VAL A 21 14.08 -1.38 0.28
CA VAL A 21 13.53 -2.58 -0.38
C VAL A 21 12.98 -2.18 -1.74
N SER A 22 13.25 -2.97 -2.77
CA SER A 22 12.69 -2.71 -4.10
C SER A 22 11.18 -2.91 -4.07
N CYS A 23 10.43 -2.11 -4.84
CA CYS A 23 8.98 -2.28 -4.86
C CYS A 23 8.57 -3.68 -5.37
N ASP A 24 9.34 -4.27 -6.28
CA ASP A 24 9.07 -5.60 -6.83
C ASP A 24 9.27 -6.71 -5.78
N ASP A 25 10.38 -6.68 -5.04
CA ASP A 25 10.62 -7.64 -3.96
C ASP A 25 9.54 -7.53 -2.88
N TYR A 26 9.09 -6.31 -2.59
CA TYR A 26 8.07 -6.10 -1.57
C TYR A 26 6.69 -6.59 -2.03
N ILE A 27 6.34 -6.35 -3.30
CA ILE A 27 5.15 -6.90 -3.96
C ILE A 27 5.15 -8.42 -3.87
N ASP A 28 6.28 -9.06 -4.18
CA ASP A 28 6.40 -10.51 -4.20
C ASP A 28 6.37 -11.11 -2.79
N PHE A 29 6.96 -10.42 -1.81
CA PHE A 29 6.84 -10.77 -0.40
C PHE A 29 5.37 -10.76 0.04
N ILE A 30 4.63 -9.67 -0.22
CA ILE A 30 3.22 -9.54 0.19
C ILE A 30 2.33 -10.56 -0.54
N LYS A 31 2.59 -10.86 -1.82
CA LYS A 31 1.87 -11.92 -2.53
C LYS A 31 2.12 -13.31 -1.95
N THR A 32 3.34 -13.56 -1.47
CA THR A 32 3.78 -14.87 -0.99
C THR A 32 3.38 -15.11 0.46
N LYS A 33 3.48 -14.08 1.31
CA LYS A 33 3.27 -14.17 2.77
C LYS A 33 1.92 -13.61 3.21
N GLY A 34 1.35 -12.69 2.45
CA GLY A 34 0.07 -12.08 2.74
C GLY A 34 -1.12 -12.95 2.32
N TYR A 35 -2.23 -12.75 3.00
CA TYR A 35 -3.51 -13.38 2.67
C TYR A 35 -4.23 -12.55 1.59
N TYR A 36 -4.52 -13.18 0.45
CA TYR A 36 -5.36 -12.57 -0.58
C TYR A 36 -6.77 -12.28 -0.04
N SER A 37 -7.27 -11.05 -0.24
CA SER A 37 -8.61 -10.68 0.21
C SER A 37 -9.60 -10.47 -0.94
N THR A 38 -9.27 -9.62 -1.93
CA THR A 38 -10.19 -9.25 -3.02
C THR A 38 -9.40 -8.65 -4.17
N SER A 39 -9.92 -8.78 -5.39
CA SER A 39 -9.40 -8.11 -6.59
C SER A 39 -10.53 -7.48 -7.38
N LEU A 40 -10.32 -6.25 -7.85
CA LEU A 40 -11.14 -5.58 -8.86
C LEU A 40 -10.33 -5.49 -10.15
N ASN A 41 -10.91 -5.94 -11.26
CA ASN A 41 -10.26 -5.94 -12.58
C ASN A 41 -10.82 -4.82 -13.46
N SER A 42 -10.16 -4.58 -14.60
CA SER A 42 -10.46 -3.48 -15.52
C SER A 42 -11.94 -3.35 -15.90
N TYR A 43 -12.62 -4.47 -16.12
CA TYR A 43 -14.06 -4.50 -16.42
C TYR A 43 -14.92 -3.87 -15.31
N THR A 44 -14.59 -4.13 -14.05
CA THR A 44 -15.28 -3.53 -12.89
C THR A 44 -14.83 -2.09 -12.65
N LEU A 45 -13.54 -1.82 -12.86
CA LEU A 45 -12.93 -0.54 -12.57
C LEU A 45 -13.34 0.55 -13.56
N ASP A 46 -13.72 0.18 -14.79
CA ASP A 46 -14.14 1.08 -15.87
C ASP A 46 -13.26 2.34 -15.97
N SER A 47 -11.95 2.10 -16.10
CA SER A 47 -10.93 3.15 -16.10
C SER A 47 -9.97 2.98 -17.28
N SER A 48 -9.62 4.08 -17.92
CA SER A 48 -8.67 4.09 -19.04
C SER A 48 -7.26 3.71 -18.61
N TRP A 49 -6.89 3.91 -17.34
CA TRP A 49 -5.53 3.69 -16.84
C TRP A 49 -5.44 2.70 -15.67
N LEU A 50 -6.49 2.56 -14.85
CA LEU A 50 -6.48 1.66 -13.69
C LEU A 50 -6.91 0.26 -14.12
N TYR A 51 -5.95 -0.67 -14.24
CA TYR A 51 -6.19 -1.99 -14.81
C TYR A 51 -6.64 -3.03 -13.80
N LYS A 52 -6.00 -3.07 -12.62
CA LYS A 52 -6.34 -4.05 -11.57
C LYS A 52 -5.95 -3.51 -10.21
N VAL A 53 -6.78 -3.78 -9.19
CA VAL A 53 -6.52 -3.42 -7.81
C VAL A 53 -6.76 -4.64 -6.93
N THR A 54 -5.70 -5.15 -6.30
CA THR A 54 -5.75 -6.37 -5.47
C THR A 54 -5.38 -6.04 -4.04
N LYS A 55 -6.24 -6.41 -3.08
CA LYS A 55 -5.99 -6.27 -1.65
C LYS A 55 -5.45 -7.56 -1.05
N TYR A 56 -4.41 -7.41 -0.24
CA TYR A 56 -3.84 -8.42 0.64
C TYR A 56 -3.89 -7.95 2.09
N THR A 57 -3.87 -8.89 3.02
CA THR A 57 -3.73 -8.62 4.45
C THR A 57 -2.56 -9.40 5.00
N TYR A 58 -1.64 -8.75 5.70
CA TYR A 58 -0.48 -9.38 6.34
C TYR A 58 -0.23 -8.70 7.69
N GLU A 59 -0.08 -9.50 8.75
CA GLU A 59 0.07 -9.01 10.14
C GLU A 59 -0.93 -7.89 10.50
N TYR A 60 -2.22 -8.12 10.23
CA TYR A 60 -3.33 -7.17 10.48
C TYR A 60 -3.26 -5.84 9.72
N ASN A 61 -2.31 -5.68 8.81
CA ASN A 61 -2.19 -4.52 7.93
C ASN A 61 -2.75 -4.85 6.54
N ASN A 62 -3.44 -3.91 5.90
CA ASN A 62 -3.87 -4.07 4.52
C ASN A 62 -2.86 -3.46 3.55
N TYR A 63 -2.60 -4.21 2.49
CA TYR A 63 -1.73 -3.84 1.39
C TYR A 63 -2.55 -3.90 0.10
N VAL A 64 -2.33 -2.96 -0.80
CA VAL A 64 -2.99 -2.94 -2.09
C VAL A 64 -1.94 -2.91 -3.18
N ILE A 65 -2.00 -3.89 -4.07
CA ILE A 65 -1.16 -3.98 -5.26
C ILE A 65 -2.02 -3.55 -6.45
N VAL A 66 -1.52 -2.58 -7.20
CA VAL A 66 -2.23 -1.92 -8.27
C VAL A 66 -1.47 -2.10 -9.57
N GLU A 67 -2.19 -2.47 -10.62
CA GLU A 67 -1.68 -2.50 -11.98
C GLU A 67 -2.25 -1.32 -12.75
N ILE A 68 -1.36 -0.49 -13.28
CA ILE A 68 -1.69 0.71 -14.07
C ILE A 68 -1.19 0.49 -15.49
N LYS A 69 -2.03 0.79 -16.49
CA LYS A 69 -1.62 0.77 -17.90
C LYS A 69 -0.68 1.91 -18.21
N GLU A 70 0.28 1.70 -19.11
CA GLU A 70 1.17 2.78 -19.57
C GLU A 70 0.42 3.85 -20.38
N ASN A 71 -0.63 3.46 -21.08
CA ASN A 71 -1.60 4.31 -21.76
C ASN A 71 -2.90 3.52 -21.99
N GLU A 72 -3.95 4.17 -22.50
CA GLU A 72 -5.28 3.54 -22.64
C GLU A 72 -5.32 2.32 -23.56
N TYR A 73 -4.42 2.29 -24.56
CA TYR A 73 -4.30 1.22 -25.56
C TYR A 73 -3.25 0.16 -25.19
N SER A 74 -2.55 0.33 -24.06
CA SER A 74 -1.47 -0.57 -23.69
C SER A 74 -1.99 -1.92 -23.18
N TYR A 75 -1.35 -2.99 -23.64
CA TYR A 75 -1.49 -4.33 -23.09
C TYR A 75 -0.50 -4.60 -21.94
N THR A 76 0.44 -3.68 -21.69
CA THR A 76 1.41 -3.76 -20.59
C THR A 76 0.93 -2.93 -19.40
N THR A 77 1.21 -3.43 -18.20
CA THR A 77 0.92 -2.74 -16.94
C THR A 77 2.16 -2.64 -16.07
N ARG A 78 2.21 -1.58 -15.27
CA ARG A 78 3.19 -1.40 -14.20
C ARG A 78 2.51 -1.65 -12.87
N LYS A 79 3.23 -2.34 -11.97
CA LYS A 79 2.73 -2.66 -10.63
C LYS A 79 3.22 -1.64 -9.63
N TYR A 80 2.36 -1.31 -8.67
CA TYR A 80 2.65 -0.45 -7.55
C TYR A 80 2.07 -1.06 -6.29
N ILE A 81 2.68 -0.77 -5.15
CA ILE A 81 2.21 -1.24 -3.85
C ILE A 81 1.90 -0.05 -2.93
N TYR A 82 0.80 -0.19 -2.21
CA TYR A 82 0.27 0.78 -1.25
C TYR A 82 0.07 0.08 0.10
N CYS A 83 0.48 0.75 1.18
CA CYS A 83 0.71 0.17 2.50
C CYS A 83 -0.17 0.82 3.57
N GLY A 84 -0.56 0.05 4.59
CA GLY A 84 -1.23 0.62 5.77
C GLY A 84 -2.63 1.18 5.48
N ILE A 85 -3.32 0.63 4.48
CA ILE A 85 -4.64 1.11 4.09
C ILE A 85 -5.66 0.67 5.13
N SER A 86 -6.42 1.60 5.69
CA SER A 86 -7.47 1.26 6.65
C SER A 86 -8.60 0.48 5.96
N SER A 87 -9.29 -0.39 6.71
CA SER A 87 -10.48 -1.09 6.19
C SER A 87 -11.56 -0.12 5.71
N THR A 88 -11.65 1.05 6.33
CA THR A 88 -12.56 2.13 5.92
C THR A 88 -12.17 2.70 4.55
N HIS A 89 -10.90 3.04 4.33
CA HIS A 89 -10.44 3.54 3.03
C HIS A 89 -10.57 2.49 1.92
N TRP A 90 -10.27 1.23 2.22
CA TRP A 90 -10.54 0.13 1.30
C TRP A 90 -12.03 0.03 0.94
N SER A 91 -12.92 0.08 1.93
CA SER A 91 -14.36 0.04 1.73
C SER A 91 -14.86 1.23 0.89
N SER A 92 -14.40 2.44 1.20
CA SER A 92 -14.72 3.65 0.44
C SER A 92 -14.21 3.58 -1.00
N PHE A 93 -13.04 3.00 -1.24
CA PHE A 93 -12.57 2.71 -2.59
C PHE A 93 -13.47 1.70 -3.31
N GLN A 94 -13.75 0.56 -2.68
CA GLN A 94 -14.44 -0.56 -3.31
C GLN A 94 -15.91 -0.25 -3.63
N TYR A 95 -16.63 0.33 -2.66
CA TYR A 95 -18.08 0.48 -2.73
C TYR A 95 -18.54 1.94 -2.95
N GLY A 96 -17.68 2.91 -2.67
CA GLY A 96 -18.09 4.32 -2.63
C GLY A 96 -18.97 4.63 -1.41
N GLY A 97 -19.41 5.88 -1.31
CA GLY A 97 -20.44 6.31 -0.37
C GLY A 97 -21.87 6.12 -0.92
N TYR A 98 -22.89 6.31 -0.06
CA TYR A 98 -24.28 6.35 -0.53
C TYR A 98 -24.48 7.55 -1.48
N GLY A 99 -24.96 7.29 -2.71
CA GLY A 99 -25.10 8.31 -3.75
C GLY A 99 -23.78 8.72 -4.42
N ASP A 100 -22.69 8.01 -4.14
CA ASP A 100 -21.39 8.27 -4.76
C ASP A 100 -21.39 7.80 -6.22
N SER A 101 -21.20 8.75 -7.12
CA SER A 101 -21.06 8.52 -8.58
C SER A 101 -19.61 8.65 -9.05
N GLU A 102 -18.66 8.75 -8.12
CA GLU A 102 -17.25 8.84 -8.47
C GLU A 102 -16.74 7.54 -9.11
N SER A 103 -16.01 7.73 -10.21
CA SER A 103 -15.29 6.63 -10.86
C SER A 103 -14.27 6.00 -9.91
N TYR A 104 -13.94 4.73 -10.14
CA TYR A 104 -12.90 4.05 -9.37
C TYR A 104 -11.55 4.78 -9.42
N GLY A 105 -11.24 5.46 -10.54
CA GLY A 105 -10.03 6.27 -10.65
C GLY A 105 -10.00 7.44 -9.65
N LYS A 106 -11.12 8.16 -9.46
CA LYS A 106 -11.20 9.24 -8.46
C LYS A 106 -11.12 8.69 -7.04
N ARG A 107 -11.85 7.61 -6.75
CA ARG A 107 -11.80 6.95 -5.44
C ARG A 107 -10.41 6.39 -5.13
N PHE A 108 -9.70 5.86 -6.13
CA PHE A 108 -8.32 5.43 -5.99
C PHE A 108 -7.41 6.57 -5.55
N LEU A 109 -7.43 7.70 -6.26
CA LEU A 109 -6.61 8.87 -5.95
C LEU A 109 -6.88 9.41 -4.55
N LYS A 110 -8.12 9.26 -4.05
CA LYS A 110 -8.53 9.75 -2.74
C LYS A 110 -8.17 8.81 -1.59
N TYR A 111 -8.41 7.50 -1.75
CA TYR A 111 -8.38 6.55 -0.64
C TYR A 111 -7.20 5.58 -0.67
N ILE A 112 -6.53 5.42 -1.80
CA ILE A 112 -5.44 4.44 -1.98
C ILE A 112 -4.12 5.15 -2.31
N ASP A 113 -4.11 6.05 -3.28
CA ASP A 113 -2.88 6.73 -3.76
C ASP A 113 -2.03 7.39 -2.66
N PRO A 114 -2.62 8.04 -1.63
CA PRO A 114 -1.83 8.64 -0.54
C PRO A 114 -1.01 7.65 0.28
N TYR A 115 -1.27 6.35 0.14
CA TYR A 115 -0.65 5.26 0.90
C TYR A 115 0.49 4.57 0.15
N LYS A 116 1.05 5.19 -0.89
CA LYS A 116 2.15 4.58 -1.67
C LYS A 116 3.29 4.19 -0.73
N CYS A 117 3.72 2.93 -0.80
CA CYS A 117 4.79 2.43 0.06
C CYS A 117 6.11 3.14 -0.26
N ASN A 118 6.96 3.31 0.75
CA ASN A 118 8.33 3.78 0.56
C ASN A 118 9.22 2.61 0.12
N CYS A 119 9.36 2.44 -1.19
CA CYS A 119 10.24 1.47 -1.84
C CYS A 119 10.85 2.12 -3.10
N TYR A 120 11.98 1.60 -3.58
CA TYR A 120 12.69 2.12 -4.74
C TYR A 120 12.40 1.34 -6.03
#